data_AF-A0A520E2D3-F1
#
_entry.id   AF-A0A520E2D3-F1
#
_cell.length_a   1.000
_cell.length_b   1.000
_cell.length_c   1.000
_cell.angle_alpha   90.00
_cell.angle_beta   90.00
_cell.angle_gamma   90.00
#
_symmetry.space_group_name_H-M   'P 1'
#
loop_
_entity.id
_entity.type
_entity.pdbx_description
1 polymer ?
#
loop_
_entity_poly.entity_id
_entity_poly.type
_entity_poly.pdbx_seq_one_letter_code
_entity_poly.pdbx_strand_id
1 'polypeptide(L)' 'MNDRDTAIQPRTDAGIATAVEGVVVLDGPDGVAVTMTADAATRTANSLHAAADEARRNPPQAVAPHDPPSPGSP' A
#
# COMPACT_ATOMS: atom_id res chain seq x y z
N MET A 1 14.39 17.83 16.39
CA MET A 1 14.11 16.51 15.77
C MET A 1 12.65 16.50 15.35
N ASN A 2 12.37 16.62 14.05
CA ASN A 2 11.01 16.54 13.49
C ASN A 2 10.96 15.30 12.58
N ASP A 3 10.80 14.13 13.18
CA ASP A 3 10.79 12.81 12.52
C ASP A 3 9.36 12.29 12.31
N ARG A 4 8.38 13.19 12.06
CA ARG A 4 6.94 12.82 12.04
C ARG A 4 6.22 12.98 10.70
N ASP A 5 6.92 13.42 9.66
CA ASP A 5 6.32 13.70 8.34
C ASP A 5 6.98 12.93 7.20
N THR A 6 7.50 11.72 7.45
CA THR A 6 7.61 10.75 6.35
C THR A 6 6.21 10.21 6.09
N ALA A 7 5.36 11.03 5.48
CA ALA A 7 4.10 10.58 4.91
C ALA A 7 4.45 9.42 3.97
N ILE A 8 4.07 8.19 4.36
CA ILE A 8 4.18 7.01 3.52
C ILE A 8 3.27 7.27 2.32
N GLN A 9 3.83 7.81 1.24
CA GLN A 9 3.08 7.98 0.01
C GLN A 9 2.76 6.59 -0.54
N PRO A 10 1.49 6.29 -0.85
CA PRO A 10 1.14 5.01 -1.44
C PRO A 10 1.89 4.83 -2.76
N ARG A 11 2.54 3.69 -2.93
CA ARG A 11 3.25 3.40 -4.17
C ARG A 11 2.26 3.05 -5.27
N THR A 12 2.49 3.56 -6.47
CA THR A 12 1.64 3.32 -7.64
C THR A 12 2.20 2.27 -8.60
N ASP A 13 3.46 1.86 -8.42
CA ASP A 13 4.08 0.78 -9.17
C ASP A 13 3.59 -0.58 -8.68
N ALA A 14 3.22 -1.47 -9.60
CA ALA A 14 2.84 -2.84 -9.26
C ALA A 14 4.06 -3.73 -9.04
N GLY A 15 3.94 -4.71 -8.14
CA GLY A 15 4.91 -5.81 -8.03
C GLY A 15 4.75 -6.82 -9.18
N ILE A 16 5.82 -7.56 -9.49
CA ILE A 16 5.84 -8.57 -10.55
C ILE A 16 5.87 -9.96 -9.92
N ALA A 17 4.92 -10.83 -10.29
CA ALA A 17 4.89 -12.22 -9.84
C ALA A 17 5.44 -13.16 -10.92
N THR A 18 6.42 -14.00 -10.55
CA THR A 18 7.09 -14.96 -11.45
C THR A 18 7.00 -16.38 -10.87
N ALA A 19 6.67 -17.37 -11.69
CA ALA A 19 6.71 -18.77 -11.30
C ALA A 19 8.12 -19.34 -11.50
N VAL A 20 8.73 -19.89 -10.44
CA VAL A 20 10.07 -20.49 -10.47
C VAL A 20 10.01 -21.81 -9.71
N GLU A 21 10.33 -22.92 -10.37
CA GLU A 21 10.45 -24.25 -9.74
C GLU A 21 9.25 -24.68 -8.86
N GLY A 22 8.02 -24.32 -9.26
CA GLY A 22 6.80 -24.70 -8.55
C GLY A 22 6.42 -23.79 -7.38
N VAL A 23 7.20 -22.74 -7.12
CA VAL A 23 6.85 -21.63 -6.22
C VAL A 23 6.62 -20.35 -7.01
N VAL A 24 5.98 -19.38 -6.37
CA VAL A 24 5.75 -18.05 -6.92
C VAL A 24 6.62 -17.06 -6.16
N VAL A 25 7.37 -16.25 -6.89
CA VAL A 25 8.17 -15.15 -6.36
C VAL A 25 7.46 -13.84 -6.73
N LEU A 26 7.11 -13.04 -5.73
CA LEU A 26 6.58 -11.70 -5.91
C LEU A 26 7.67 -10.68 -5.63
N ASP A 27 8.14 -10.01 -6.67
CA ASP A 27 9.12 -8.93 -6.60
C ASP A 27 8.42 -7.59 -6.46
N GLY A 28 8.63 -6.95 -5.31
CA GLY A 28 8.21 -5.59 -5.03
C GLY A 28 9.19 -4.57 -5.61
N PRO A 29 8.72 -3.37 -5.97
CA PRO A 29 9.52 -2.35 -6.64
C PRO A 29 10.60 -1.66 -5.75
N ASP A 30 10.80 -2.13 -4.52
CA ASP A 30 11.92 -1.81 -3.61
C ASP A 30 12.90 -2.98 -3.42
N GLY A 31 12.79 -4.04 -4.22
CA GLY A 31 13.57 -5.27 -4.04
C GLY A 31 13.05 -6.17 -2.91
N VAL A 32 11.81 -5.97 -2.46
CA VAL A 32 11.13 -6.87 -1.52
C VAL A 32 10.63 -8.07 -2.30
N ALA A 33 11.34 -9.19 -2.24
CA ALA A 33 10.92 -10.45 -2.85
C ALA A 33 10.24 -11.34 -1.81
N VAL A 34 9.05 -11.85 -2.11
CA VAL A 34 8.35 -12.84 -1.28
C VAL A 34 8.14 -14.12 -2.08
N THR A 35 8.69 -15.23 -1.59
CA THR A 35 8.45 -16.56 -2.14
C THR A 35 7.28 -17.22 -1.43
N MET A 36 6.32 -17.74 -2.20
CA MET A 36 5.13 -18.40 -1.69
C MET A 36 4.73 -19.58 -2.56
N THR A 37 3.95 -20.51 -2.02
CA THR A 37 3.37 -21.60 -2.81
C THR A 37 2.32 -21.06 -3.78
N ALA A 38 2.02 -21.81 -4.85
CA ALA A 38 1.00 -21.42 -5.83
C ALA A 38 -0.38 -21.14 -5.20
N ASP A 39 -0.76 -21.94 -4.20
CA ASP A 39 -2.02 -21.76 -3.47
C ASP A 39 -2.00 -20.50 -2.58
N ALA A 40 -0.88 -20.25 -1.88
CA ALA A 40 -0.71 -19.03 -1.10
C ALA A 40 -0.74 -17.78 -2.01
N ALA A 41 -0.11 -17.84 -3.19
CA ALA A 41 -0.17 -16.75 -4.17
C ALA A 41 -1.59 -16.44 -4.61
N THR A 42 -2.39 -17.47 -4.89
CA THR A 42 -3.79 -17.30 -5.31
C THR A 42 -4.61 -16.62 -4.21
N ARG A 43 -4.46 -17.07 -2.96
CA ARG A 43 -5.16 -16.45 -1.82
C ARG A 43 -4.73 -15.01 -1.58
N THR A 44 -3.43 -14.73 -1.69
CA THR A 44 -2.88 -13.36 -1.59
C THR A 44 -3.45 -12.47 -2.69
N ALA A 45 -3.47 -12.91 -3.95
CA ALA A 45 -4.01 -12.14 -5.06
C ALA A 45 -5.49 -11.79 -4.84
N ASN A 46 -6.30 -12.75 -4.39
CA ASN A 46 -7.71 -12.53 -4.08
C ASN A 46 -7.89 -11.52 -2.94
N SER A 47 -7.09 -11.64 -1.87
CA SER A 47 -7.13 -10.70 -0.75
C SER A 47 -6.72 -9.29 -1.16
N LEU A 48 -5.68 -9.14 -2.00
CA LEU A 48 -5.24 -7.85 -2.52
C LEU A 48 -6.30 -7.22 -3.41
N HIS A 49 -6.96 -8.00 -4.27
CA HIS A 49 -8.03 -7.50 -5.12
C HIS A 49 -9.21 -6.97 -4.29
N ALA A 50 -9.66 -7.75 -3.30
CA ALA A 50 -10.73 -7.34 -2.39
C ALA A 50 -10.37 -6.06 -1.61
N ALA A 51 -9.14 -5.97 -1.09
CA ALA A 51 -8.66 -4.78 -0.40
C ALA A 51 -8.59 -3.55 -1.32
N ALA A 52 -8.17 -3.73 -2.58
CA ALA A 52 -8.14 -2.66 -3.57
C ALA A 52 -9.56 -2.15 -3.90
N ASP A 53 -10.55 -3.05 -4.00
CA ASP A 53 -11.96 -2.67 -4.16
C ASP A 53 -12.51 -1.90 -2.96
N GLU A 54 -12.15 -2.31 -1.75
CA GLU A 54 -12.51 -1.58 -0.54
C GLU A 54 -11.88 -0.18 -0.50
N ALA A 55 -10.58 -0.07 -0.80
CA ALA A 55 -9.88 1.21 -0.84
C ALA A 55 -10.45 2.17 -1.90
N ARG A 56 -10.92 1.65 -3.04
CA ARG A 56 -11.62 2.46 -4.06
C ARG A 56 -12.97 2.98 -3.57
N ARG A 57 -13.69 2.20 -2.76
CA ARG A 57 -14.99 2.59 -2.19
C ARG A 57 -14.83 3.57 -1.02
N ASN A 58 -13.74 3.46 -0.27
CA ASN A 58 -13.42 4.33 0.85
C ASN A 58 -12.03 4.95 0.66
N PRO A 59 -11.89 5.92 -0.27
CA PRO A 59 -10.61 6.56 -0.52
C PRO A 59 -10.12 7.24 0.77
N PRO A 60 -8.79 7.29 0.99
CA PRO A 60 -8.26 8.03 2.12
C PRO A 60 -8.84 9.43 2.09
N GLN A 61 -9.43 9.87 3.20
CA GLN A 61 -9.85 11.26 3.34
C GLN A 61 -8.57 12.08 3.17
N ALA A 62 -8.47 12.80 2.04
CA ALA A 62 -7.38 13.72 1.82
C ALA A 62 -7.29 14.57 3.08
N VAL A 63 -6.18 14.48 3.80
CA VAL A 63 -5.96 15.30 4.98
C VAL A 63 -6.12 16.74 4.50
N ALA A 64 -7.25 17.37 4.82
CA ALA A 64 -7.38 18.79 4.58
C ALA A 64 -6.21 19.41 5.36
N PRO A 65 -5.40 20.29 4.74
CA PRO A 65 -4.34 20.97 5.47
C PRO A 65 -5.01 21.57 6.72
N HIS A 66 -4.55 21.13 7.89
CA HIS A 66 -5.05 21.55 9.18
C HIS A 66 -5.17 23.08 9.15
N ASP A 67 -6.42 23.55 9.26
CA ASP A 67 -6.76 24.97 9.35
C ASP A 67 -5.78 25.62 10.36
N PRO A 68 -5.04 26.69 10.00
CA PRO A 68 -4.23 27.37 11.00
C PRO A 68 -5.17 27.81 12.15
N PRO A 69 -4.76 27.66 13.43
CA PRO A 69 -5.62 28.05 14.54
C PRO A 69 -6.05 29.50 14.36
N SER A 70 -7.37 29.75 14.42
CA SER A 70 -7.97 31.07 14.31
C SER A 70 -7.21 32.08 15.19
N PRO A 71 -6.81 33.25 14.66
CA PRO A 71 -6.17 34.27 15.48
C PRO A 71 -7.15 34.67 16.60
N GLY A 72 -6.63 34.68 17.83
CA GLY A 72 -7.41 34.85 19.05
C GLY A 72 -8.36 36.06 19.01
N SER A 73 -9.56 35.84 19.54
CA SER A 73 -10.50 36.91 19.88
C SER A 73 -9.90 37.83 20.97
N PRO A 74 -10.20 39.15 20.91
CA PRO A 74 -9.65 40.16 21.82
C PRO A 74 -10.14 40.04 23.27
#